data_AF-A0A183EZB7-F1
#
_entry.id   AF-A0A183EZB7-F1
#
_cell.length_a   1.000
_cell.length_b   1.000
_cell.length_c   1.000
_cell.angle_alpha   90.00
_cell.angle_beta   90.00
_cell.angle_gamma   90.00
#
_symmetry.space_group_name_H-M   'P 1'
#
loop_
_entity.id
_entity.type
_entity.pdbx_description
1 polymer ?
#
loop_
_entity_poly.entity_id
_entity_poly.type
_entity_poly.pdbx_seq_one_letter_code
_entity_poly.pdbx_strand_id
1 'polypeptide(L)'
;MNCIESDEWLLKPASLNTFLLTAYVDLKKYAYEYWNCVPALLYPSGIKLLDEPKKVPTELKVLLSECVASRNYEPFLLLDETPTSLSHLRSVKFDQAKNIRQPCSRTRDGL
;
A
#
# COMPACT_ATOMS: atom_id res chain seq x y z
N MET A 1 13.42 4.62 0.69
CA MET A 1 12.39 4.84 1.72
C MET A 1 12.06 6.32 1.96
N ASN A 2 12.73 7.27 1.30
CA ASN A 2 12.54 8.71 1.52
C ASN A 2 11.22 9.27 0.95
N CYS A 3 10.56 8.58 0.00
CA CYS A 3 9.37 9.11 -0.67
C CYS A 3 8.14 9.24 0.24
N ILE A 4 8.08 8.45 1.33
CA ILE A 4 7.02 8.56 2.34
C ILE A 4 7.25 9.80 3.20
N GLU A 5 8.48 10.00 3.67
CA GLU A 5 8.85 11.14 4.54
C GLU A 5 8.80 12.49 3.81
N SER A 6 9.06 12.50 2.49
CA SER A 6 9.01 13.71 1.67
C SER A 6 7.61 14.04 1.10
N ASP A 7 6.59 13.24 1.42
CA ASP A 7 5.23 13.32 0.86
C ASP A 7 5.14 13.19 -0.68
N GLU A 8 6.24 12.85 -1.36
CA GLU A 8 6.26 12.71 -2.83
C GLU A 8 5.29 11.63 -3.32
N TRP A 9 5.04 10.61 -2.50
CA TRP A 9 4.09 9.55 -2.80
C TRP A 9 2.65 10.05 -2.98
N LEU A 10 2.27 11.20 -2.41
CA LEU A 10 0.95 11.81 -2.60
C LEU A 10 0.78 12.34 -4.04
N LEU A 11 1.88 12.72 -4.69
CA LEU A 11 1.89 13.16 -6.09
C LEU A 11 2.12 11.98 -7.04
N LYS A 12 2.93 11.00 -6.62
CA LYS A 12 3.26 9.81 -7.41
C LYS A 12 3.05 8.54 -6.59
N PRO A 13 1.79 8.05 -6.49
CA PRO A 13 1.45 6.91 -5.63
C PRO A 13 2.13 5.61 -6.04
N ALA A 14 2.41 5.45 -7.34
CA ALA A 14 3.15 4.32 -7.89
C ALA A 14 4.56 4.15 -7.29
N SER A 15 5.14 5.19 -6.68
CA SER A 15 6.44 5.10 -6.00
C SER A 15 6.43 4.15 -4.80
N LEU A 16 5.27 3.89 -4.19
CA LEU A 16 5.12 2.94 -3.08
C LEU A 16 5.13 1.48 -3.53
N ASN A 17 4.83 1.21 -4.80
CA ASN A 17 4.80 -0.14 -5.36
C ASN A 17 6.16 -0.50 -6.00
N THR A 18 7.22 -0.38 -5.21
CA THR A 18 8.57 -0.77 -5.64
C THR A 18 8.76 -2.28 -5.45
N PHE A 19 9.63 -2.91 -6.26
CA PHE A 19 9.99 -4.31 -6.12
C PHE A 19 11.51 -4.50 -6.22
N LEU A 20 12.00 -5.60 -5.63
CA LEU A 20 13.38 -6.04 -5.68
C LEU A 20 13.44 -7.36 -6.43
N LEU A 21 14.15 -7.38 -7.56
CA LEU A 21 14.47 -8.60 -8.30
C LEU A 21 15.94 -8.93 -8.10
N THR A 22 16.19 -10.02 -7.40
CA THR A 22 17.52 -10.64 -7.28
C THR A 22 17.63 -11.76 -8.30
N ALA A 23 18.70 -11.77 -9.09
CA ALA A 23 18.92 -12.79 -10.10
C ALA A 23 20.38 -13.26 -10.07
N TYR A 24 20.55 -14.57 -10.22
CA TYR A 24 21.81 -15.23 -10.51
C TYR A 24 21.72 -15.88 -11.89
N VAL A 25 22.72 -15.61 -12.73
CA VAL A 25 22.73 -16.06 -14.12
C VAL A 25 23.99 -16.88 -14.39
N ASP A 26 23.81 -18.18 -14.66
CA ASP A 26 24.87 -19.07 -15.15
C ASP A 26 24.79 -19.15 -16.68
N LEU A 27 25.55 -18.29 -17.35
CA LEU A 27 25.61 -18.24 -18.82
C LEU A 27 26.24 -19.49 -19.44
N LYS A 28 27.03 -20.27 -18.69
CA LYS A 28 27.66 -21.50 -19.20
C LYS A 28 26.64 -22.62 -19.32
N LYS A 29 25.72 -22.70 -18.36
CA LYS A 29 24.63 -23.68 -18.35
C LYS A 29 23.34 -23.16 -18.97
N TYR A 30 23.32 -21.89 -19.38
CA TYR A 30 22.13 -21.22 -19.85
C TYR A 30 20.99 -21.27 -18.81
N ALA A 31 21.35 -21.13 -17.53
CA ALA A 31 20.45 -21.24 -16.39
C ALA A 31 20.30 -19.90 -15.67
N TYR A 32 19.06 -19.59 -15.25
CA TYR A 32 18.68 -18.32 -14.65
C TYR A 32 17.88 -18.60 -13.38
N GLU A 33 18.47 -18.28 -12.23
CA GLU A 33 17.80 -18.37 -10.94
C GLU A 33 17.42 -16.96 -10.49
N TYR A 34 16.19 -16.76 -10.03
CA TYR A 34 15.74 -15.45 -9.60
C TYR A 34 14.82 -15.53 -8.39
N TRP A 35 14.78 -14.43 -7.65
CA TRP A 35 13.92 -14.22 -6.51
C TRP A 35 13.35 -12.81 -6.56
N ASN A 36 12.03 -12.70 -6.64
CA ASN A 36 11.31 -11.43 -6.58
C ASN A 36 10.82 -11.14 -5.16
N CYS A 37 10.88 -9.88 -4.74
CA CYS A 37 10.39 -9.41 -3.45
C CYS A 37 9.64 -8.09 -3.65
N VAL A 38 8.38 -8.05 -3.19
CA VAL A 38 7.60 -6.81 -3.11
C VAL A 38 7.56 -6.42 -1.63
N PRO A 39 8.38 -5.45 -1.19
CA PRO A 39 8.42 -5.03 0.20
C PRO A 39 7.09 -4.39 0.62
N ALA A 40 6.56 -4.82 1.76
CA ALA A 40 5.37 -4.23 2.37
C ALA A 40 5.68 -3.82 3.81
N LEU A 41 5.26 -2.61 4.19
CA LEU A 41 5.40 -2.11 5.55
C LEU A 41 4.17 -2.51 6.37
N LEU A 42 4.35 -3.35 7.39
CA LEU A 42 3.32 -3.67 8.37
C LEU A 42 3.48 -2.76 9.60
N TYR A 43 2.75 -1.64 9.62
CA TYR A 43 2.77 -0.67 10.71
C TYR A 43 1.41 0.00 10.92
N PRO A 44 0.94 0.22 12.16
CA PRO A 44 1.57 -0.17 13.42
C PRO A 44 1.57 -1.68 13.67
N SER A 45 2.38 -2.15 14.60
CA SER A 45 2.42 -3.58 14.94
C SER A 45 1.05 -4.05 15.44
N GLY A 46 0.57 -5.18 14.93
CA GLY A 46 -0.70 -5.77 15.37
C GLY A 46 -1.94 -5.19 14.70
N ILE A 47 -1.82 -4.62 13.49
CA ILE A 47 -2.99 -4.37 12.63
C ILE A 47 -3.79 -5.66 12.51
N LYS A 48 -5.09 -5.55 12.80
CA LYS A 48 -6.05 -6.63 12.63
C LYS A 48 -7.12 -6.18 11.67
N LEU A 49 -7.50 -7.08 10.79
CA LEU A 49 -8.71 -6.95 10.00
C LEU A 49 -9.91 -7.01 10.95
N LEU A 50 -10.72 -5.95 10.98
CA LEU A 50 -11.91 -5.90 11.85
C LEU A 50 -13.06 -6.74 11.30
N ASP A 51 -13.23 -6.69 9.98
CA ASP A 51 -14.25 -7.42 9.24
C ASP A 51 -13.65 -7.96 7.94
N GLU A 52 -14.11 -9.13 7.51
CA GLU A 52 -13.74 -9.68 6.21
C GLU A 52 -14.16 -8.74 5.07
N PRO A 53 -13.30 -8.55 4.04
CA PRO A 53 -13.66 -7.77 2.87
C PRO A 53 -14.95 -8.31 2.23
N LYS A 54 -15.99 -7.48 2.21
CA LYS A 54 -17.26 -7.84 1.56
C LYS A 54 -17.02 -7.97 0.06
N LYS A 55 -17.58 -9.02 -0.55
CA LYS A 55 -17.57 -9.15 -2.00
C LYS A 55 -18.27 -7.96 -2.61
N VAL A 56 -17.59 -7.31 -3.57
CA VAL A 56 -18.19 -6.25 -4.37
C VAL A 56 -19.32 -6.84 -5.21
N PRO A 57 -20.57 -6.32 -5.12
CA PRO A 57 -21.68 -6.72 -5.97
C PRO A 57 -21.34 -6.61 -7.45
N THR A 58 -21.91 -7.50 -8.27
CA THR A 58 -21.59 -7.56 -9.70
C THR A 58 -21.96 -6.26 -10.41
N GLU A 59 -23.07 -5.60 -10.04
CA GLU A 59 -23.45 -4.33 -10.66
C GLU A 59 -22.41 -3.23 -10.39
N LEU A 60 -21.82 -3.22 -9.19
CA LEU A 60 -20.81 -2.25 -8.81
C LEU A 60 -19.44 -2.52 -9.45
N LYS A 61 -19.12 -3.76 -9.84
CA LYS A 61 -17.83 -4.07 -10.48
C LYS A 61 -17.66 -3.35 -11.81
N VAL A 62 -18.73 -3.29 -12.62
CA VAL A 62 -18.70 -2.60 -13.92
C VAL A 62 -18.47 -1.12 -13.69
N LEU A 63 -19.28 -0.50 -12.83
CA LEU A 63 -19.15 0.91 -12.47
C LEU A 63 -17.78 1.26 -11.88
N LEU A 64 -17.22 0.40 -11.04
CA LEU A 64 -15.88 0.58 -10.49
C LEU A 64 -14.82 0.51 -11.60
N SER A 65 -14.92 -0.46 -12.52
CA SER A 65 -13.97 -0.59 -13.62
C SER A 65 -13.98 0.62 -14.55
N GLU A 66 -15.17 1.14 -14.88
CA GLU A 66 -15.36 2.34 -15.68
C GLU A 66 -14.82 3.58 -14.95
N CYS A 67 -15.15 3.72 -13.66
CA CYS A 67 -14.67 4.82 -12.83
C CYS A 67 -13.14 4.85 -12.76
N VAL A 68 -12.50 3.71 -12.51
CA VAL A 68 -11.03 3.61 -12.45
C VAL A 68 -10.40 3.87 -13.82
N ALA A 69 -10.97 3.33 -14.90
CA ALA A 69 -10.49 3.55 -16.26
C ALA A 69 -10.58 5.04 -16.67
N SER A 70 -11.68 5.71 -16.34
CA SER A 70 -11.87 7.16 -16.59
C SER A 70 -10.85 8.04 -15.87
N ARG A 71 -10.17 7.49 -14.85
CA ARG A 71 -9.14 8.16 -14.04
C ARG A 71 -7.73 7.67 -14.35
N ASN A 72 -7.54 6.96 -15.46
CA ASN A 72 -6.25 6.38 -15.85
C ASN A 72 -5.63 5.49 -14.76
N TYR A 73 -6.46 4.82 -13.97
CA TYR A 73 -6.01 3.95 -12.88
C TYR A 73 -5.24 4.66 -11.75
N GLU A 74 -5.29 5.99 -11.70
CA GLU A 74 -4.71 6.75 -10.59
C GLU A 74 -5.53 6.52 -9.31
N PRO A 75 -4.87 6.23 -8.17
CA PRO A 75 -5.58 6.02 -6.93
C PRO A 75 -6.18 7.34 -6.42
N PHE A 76 -7.33 7.21 -5.78
CA PHE A 76 -8.09 8.34 -5.24
C PHE A 76 -8.69 7.97 -3.89
N LEU A 77 -9.02 9.00 -3.10
CA LEU A 77 -9.83 8.87 -1.91
C LEU A 77 -11.27 9.18 -2.25
N LEU A 78 -12.20 8.45 -1.65
CA LEU A 78 -13.61 8.81 -1.67
C LEU A 78 -13.93 9.49 -0.35
N LEU A 79 -13.88 10.82 -0.34
CA LEU A 79 -14.26 11.64 0.83
C LEU A 79 -15.58 12.34 0.48
N ASP A 80 -16.57 12.24 1.35
CA ASP A 80 -17.89 12.87 1.16
C ASP A 80 -18.53 12.56 -0.20
N GLU A 81 -18.43 11.30 -0.66
CA GLU A 81 -18.89 10.84 -1.98
C GLU A 81 -18.19 11.50 -3.18
N THR A 82 -17.10 12.25 -2.94
CA THR A 82 -16.31 12.91 -3.99
C THR A 82 -14.95 12.23 -4.17
N PRO A 83 -14.68 11.67 -5.35
CA PRO A 83 -13.38 11.11 -5.66
C PRO A 83 -12.31 12.21 -5.74
N THR A 84 -11.35 12.14 -4.85
CA THR A 84 -10.34 13.17 -4.62
C THR A 84 -8.94 12.60 -4.80
N SER A 85 -8.08 13.29 -5.56
CA SER A 85 -6.67 12.90 -5.74
C SER A 85 -5.94 12.83 -4.40
N LEU A 86 -5.02 11.86 -4.25
CA LEU A 86 -4.17 11.75 -3.05
C LEU A 86 -3.36 13.03 -2.78
N SER A 87 -3.02 13.78 -3.83
CA SER A 87 -2.32 15.06 -3.71
C SER A 87 -3.01 16.08 -2.80
N HIS A 88 -4.35 16.00 -2.65
CA HIS A 88 -5.10 16.86 -1.75
C HIS A 88 -4.77 16.62 -0.28
N LEU A 89 -4.30 15.42 0.10
CA LEU A 89 -3.91 15.16 1.49
C LEU A 89 -2.75 16.04 1.95
N ARG A 90 -1.96 16.60 1.04
CA ARG A 90 -0.83 17.47 1.37
C ARG A 90 -1.26 18.79 2.03
N SER A 91 -2.49 19.24 1.77
CA SER A 91 -3.05 20.45 2.41
C SER A 91 -3.85 20.15 3.67
N VAL A 92 -4.14 18.87 3.95
CA VAL A 92 -4.89 18.45 5.13
C VAL A 92 -3.96 18.44 6.34
N LYS A 93 -4.32 19.19 7.38
CA LYS A 93 -3.64 19.09 8.68
C LYS A 93 -4.25 17.91 9.44
N PHE A 94 -3.47 16.85 9.57
CA PHE A 94 -3.83 15.78 10.50
C PHE A 94 -3.53 16.26 11.92
N ASP A 95 -4.58 16.41 12.74
CA ASP A 95 -4.39 16.56 14.18
C ASP A 95 -3.66 15.30 14.66
N GLN A 96 -2.52 15.48 15.33
CA GLN A 96 -1.73 14.35 15.82
C GLN A 96 -2.61 13.52 16.77
N ALA A 97 -3.07 12.36 16.28
CA ALA A 97 -3.76 11.39 17.10
C ALA A 97 -2.83 11.04 18.26
N LYS A 98 -3.28 11.35 19.48
CA LYS A 98 -2.56 11.10 20.74
C LYS A 98 -1.99 9.68 20.76
N ASN A 99 -0.66 9.59 20.80
CA ASN A 99 0.15 8.54 21.45
C ASN A 99 -0.53 7.16 21.58
N ILE A 100 -0.52 6.32 20.54
CA ILE A 100 -0.60 4.86 20.73
C ILE A 100 0.84 4.34 20.87
N ARG A 101 1.52 4.76 21.94
CA ARG A 101 2.70 4.04 22.46
C ARG A 101 2.18 2.99 23.43
N GLN A 102 1.81 1.82 22.93
CA GLN A 102 1.84 0.62 23.78
C GLN A 102 3.20 -0.06 23.54
N PRO A 103 4.07 -0.18 24.56
CA PRO A 103 5.26 -1.00 24.46
C PRO A 103 4.83 -2.46 24.32
N CYS A 104 5.26 -3.11 23.24
CA CYS A 104 5.03 -4.53 23.03
C CYS A 104 5.92 -5.31 24.00
N SER A 105 5.34 -5.86 25.07
CA SER A 105 6.02 -6.85 25.91
C SER A 105 6.04 -8.19 25.16
N ARG A 106 7.13 -8.44 24.42
CA ARG A 106 7.44 -9.79 23.94
C ARG A 106 7.79 -10.68 25.14
N THR A 107 6.83 -11.42 25.67
CA THR A 107 7.15 -12.70 26.32
C THR A 107 7.42 -13.71 25.20
N ARG A 108 8.67 -14.17 25.11
CA ARG A 108 8.97 -15.43 24.41
C ARG A 108 8.48 -16.55 25.31
N ASP A 109 7.31 -17.09 25.01
CA ASP A 109 6.94 -18.43 25.49
C ASP A 109 7.03 -19.39 24.31
N GLY A 110 7.70 -20.51 24.56
CA GLY A 110 8.36 -21.34 23.56
C GLY A 110 7.48 -22.22 22.70
N LEU A 111 8.08 -22.63 21.59
CA LEU A 111 8.08 -24.01 21.11
C LEU A 111 9.43 -24.27 20.41
#